data_AF-A0A949SQH5-F1
#
_entry.id   AF-A0A949SQH5-F1
#
_cell.length_a   1.000
_cell.length_b   1.000
_cell.length_c   1.000
_cell.angle_alpha   90.00
_cell.angle_beta   90.00
_cell.angle_gamma   90.00
#
_symmetry.space_group_name_H-M   'P 1'
#
loop_
_entity.id
_entity.type
_entity.pdbx_description
1 polymer ?
#
loop_
_entity_poly.entity_id
_entity_poly.type
_entity_poly.pdbx_seq_one_letter_code
_entity_poly.pdbx_strand_id
1 'polypeptide(L)'
;MRQYGLLVGEVTGDDEVEGRKVGVGRFAEEERAKAIIADVDRKVGDNRERSRLAERAINETAKTDGDLSNLALENERNFADEFNIRDGQIKEDATKFEAEKLAHEADRKAFVEVVKRIARIKQQVPVKRADADGRITYSDDRRKSLHIDLGRMDGVKAGQRFEVWRYDGFEKDVMLGVIEIVRTLSDYTSLCTVLELADENTPIRKGDAIVSRIWHNGRFLSVALHGTYEPPKVAYSRERLTELLKQAGVRVVEKVQPGTDIVVTGSDLYNDNWYRQARDSLRFETISEEELRLYVDPR
;
A
#
# COMPACT_ATOMS: atom_id res chain seq x y z
N MET A 1 28.40 36.27 -89.27
CA MET A 1 29.45 35.40 -89.82
C MET A 1 28.99 33.95 -89.70
N ARG A 2 28.98 33.26 -90.85
CA ARG A 2 29.07 31.81 -91.18
C ARG A 2 28.78 30.73 -90.10
N GLN A 3 28.28 29.53 -90.42
CA GLN A 3 27.42 28.94 -91.47
C GLN A 3 27.31 27.44 -91.07
N TYR A 4 26.12 26.84 -91.11
CA TYR A 4 25.88 25.40 -90.95
C TYR A 4 26.03 24.64 -92.29
N GLY A 5 26.31 23.34 -92.25
CA GLY A 5 26.27 22.46 -93.43
C GLY A 5 25.84 21.03 -93.07
N LEU A 6 24.78 20.55 -93.75
CA LEU A 6 24.09 19.26 -93.64
C LEU A 6 23.73 18.84 -95.09
N LEU A 7 23.86 17.55 -95.46
CA LEU A 7 23.36 16.88 -96.69
C LEU A 7 23.63 15.37 -96.53
N VAL A 8 22.72 14.38 -96.59
CA VAL A 8 21.56 13.99 -97.45
C VAL A 8 21.94 13.31 -98.78
N GLY A 9 21.30 12.16 -99.04
CA GLY A 9 21.15 11.46 -100.35
C GLY A 9 20.72 10.00 -100.11
N GLU A 10 19.44 9.58 -100.13
CA GLU A 10 18.42 9.39 -101.20
C GLU A 10 18.58 8.14 -102.10
N VAL A 11 17.42 7.55 -102.43
CA VAL A 11 17.15 6.18 -102.93
C VAL A 11 16.63 6.21 -104.38
N THR A 12 17.02 5.25 -105.22
CA THR A 12 16.36 4.71 -106.44
C THR A 12 17.12 3.42 -106.82
N GLY A 13 16.63 2.31 -107.39
CA GLY A 13 15.42 1.94 -108.13
C GLY A 13 15.83 1.09 -109.36
N ASP A 14 15.32 -0.15 -109.44
CA ASP A 14 15.08 -1.07 -110.58
C ASP A 14 16.16 -1.96 -111.27
N ASP A 15 15.77 -3.25 -111.35
CA ASP A 15 15.89 -4.34 -112.34
C ASP A 15 17.19 -4.67 -113.11
N GLU A 16 17.63 -5.94 -112.99
CA GLU A 16 17.81 -6.87 -114.14
C GLU A 16 18.08 -8.33 -113.70
N VAL A 17 17.56 -9.26 -114.52
CA VAL A 17 17.59 -10.73 -114.35
C VAL A 17 18.60 -11.35 -115.32
N GLU A 18 19.55 -12.19 -114.87
CA GLU A 18 20.01 -13.36 -115.65
C GLU A 18 20.92 -14.35 -114.89
N GLY A 19 20.50 -15.63 -114.88
CA GLY A 19 21.30 -16.73 -115.45
C GLY A 19 22.57 -17.30 -114.80
N ARG A 20 22.40 -18.46 -114.13
CA ARG A 20 23.29 -19.66 -114.08
C ARG A 20 24.71 -19.57 -113.46
N LYS A 21 24.93 -20.37 -112.40
CA LYS A 21 25.73 -21.62 -112.43
C LYS A 21 25.59 -22.41 -111.12
N VAL A 22 25.38 -23.72 -111.26
CA VAL A 22 25.20 -24.72 -110.20
C VAL A 22 26.54 -25.39 -109.92
N GLY A 23 26.87 -25.60 -108.63
CA GLY A 23 27.76 -26.69 -108.22
C GLY A 23 28.75 -26.36 -107.12
N VAL A 24 28.75 -27.21 -106.09
CA VAL A 24 29.75 -27.36 -105.00
C VAL A 24 29.53 -26.47 -103.75
N GLY A 25 28.62 -26.87 -102.85
CA GLY A 25 28.44 -26.17 -101.56
C GLY A 25 27.70 -26.92 -100.44
N ARG A 26 27.19 -28.15 -100.65
CA ARG A 26 26.25 -28.79 -99.71
C ARG A 26 26.84 -29.30 -98.38
N PHE A 27 28.16 -29.47 -98.25
CA PHE A 27 28.76 -30.04 -97.03
C PHE A 27 29.25 -29.00 -96.01
N ALA A 28 29.54 -27.75 -96.41
CA ALA A 28 30.03 -26.70 -95.50
C ALA A 28 28.90 -25.88 -94.83
N GLU A 29 27.71 -25.85 -95.44
CA GLU A 29 26.53 -25.17 -94.88
C GLU A 29 25.90 -25.95 -93.73
N GLU A 30 25.99 -27.29 -93.75
CA GLU A 30 25.37 -28.17 -92.76
C GLU A 30 26.08 -28.13 -91.39
N GLU A 31 27.42 -28.03 -91.38
CA GLU A 31 28.18 -27.86 -90.14
C GLU A 31 28.01 -26.47 -89.51
N ARG A 32 27.91 -25.42 -90.33
CA ARG A 32 27.62 -24.06 -89.86
C ARG A 32 26.20 -23.97 -89.29
N ALA A 33 25.23 -24.62 -89.92
CA ALA A 33 23.86 -24.70 -89.39
C ALA A 33 23.81 -25.44 -88.04
N LYS A 34 24.52 -26.57 -87.88
CA LYS A 34 24.60 -27.29 -86.60
C LYS A 34 25.26 -26.46 -85.49
N ALA A 35 26.32 -25.71 -85.80
CA ALA A 35 26.99 -24.84 -84.82
C ALA A 35 26.09 -23.67 -84.37
N ILE A 36 25.34 -23.08 -85.29
CA ILE A 36 24.38 -21.99 -84.99
C ILE A 36 23.22 -22.52 -84.15
N ILE A 37 22.67 -23.70 -84.48
CA ILE A 37 21.59 -24.33 -83.69
C ILE A 37 22.06 -24.63 -82.26
N ALA A 38 23.29 -25.15 -82.09
CA ALA A 38 23.85 -25.41 -80.76
C ALA A 38 24.12 -24.13 -79.94
N ASP A 39 24.50 -23.02 -80.58
CA ASP A 39 24.66 -21.72 -79.91
C ASP A 39 23.31 -21.10 -79.51
N VAL A 40 22.29 -21.26 -80.35
CA VAL A 40 20.91 -20.85 -80.05
C VAL A 40 20.34 -21.68 -78.90
N ASP A 41 20.51 -23.00 -78.91
CA ASP A 41 20.01 -23.88 -77.83
C ASP A 41 20.67 -23.58 -76.48
N ARG A 42 21.98 -23.28 -76.47
CA ARG A 42 22.70 -22.85 -75.26
C ARG A 42 22.18 -21.52 -74.73
N LYS A 43 21.98 -20.52 -75.61
CA LYS A 43 21.42 -19.22 -75.22
C LYS A 43 19.97 -19.34 -74.73
N VAL A 44 19.17 -20.22 -75.31
CA VAL A 44 17.80 -20.51 -74.86
C VAL A 44 17.82 -21.22 -73.50
N GLY A 45 18.77 -22.13 -73.26
CA GLY A 45 19.01 -22.76 -71.97
C GLY A 45 19.35 -21.74 -70.88
N ASP A 46 20.35 -20.89 -71.12
CA ASP A 46 20.79 -19.84 -70.18
C ASP A 46 19.66 -18.85 -69.88
N ASN A 47 18.84 -18.51 -70.88
CA ASN A 47 17.72 -17.59 -70.70
C ASN A 47 16.57 -18.21 -69.89
N ARG A 48 16.35 -19.54 -70.03
CA ARG A 48 15.40 -20.28 -69.19
C ARG A 48 15.86 -20.36 -67.74
N GLU A 49 17.15 -20.55 -67.50
CA GLU A 49 17.69 -20.57 -66.13
C GLU A 49 17.61 -19.20 -65.46
N ARG A 50 17.94 -18.12 -66.19
CA ARG A 50 17.76 -16.75 -65.70
C ARG A 50 16.30 -16.43 -65.40
N SER A 51 15.36 -16.87 -66.23
CA SER A 51 13.92 -16.69 -65.98
C SER A 51 13.46 -17.43 -64.72
N ARG A 52 13.92 -18.68 -64.50
CA ARG A 52 13.59 -19.44 -63.28
C ARG A 52 14.18 -18.81 -62.01
N LEU A 53 15.40 -18.29 -62.09
CA LEU A 53 16.03 -17.58 -60.98
C LEU A 53 15.30 -16.26 -60.68
N ALA A 54 14.87 -15.52 -61.71
CA ALA A 54 14.06 -14.32 -61.55
C ALA A 54 12.68 -14.63 -60.93
N GLU A 55 11.99 -15.68 -61.38
CA GLU A 55 10.72 -16.12 -60.80
C GLU A 55 10.86 -16.52 -59.33
N ARG A 56 11.94 -17.22 -58.97
CA ARG A 56 12.22 -17.56 -57.56
C ARG A 56 12.47 -16.31 -56.71
N ALA A 57 13.27 -15.36 -57.20
CA ALA A 57 13.53 -14.11 -56.49
C ALA A 57 12.26 -13.27 -56.31
N ILE A 58 11.39 -13.22 -57.33
CA ILE A 58 10.08 -12.53 -57.25
C ILE A 58 9.16 -13.22 -56.23
N ASN A 59 9.15 -14.56 -56.18
CA ASN A 59 8.30 -15.29 -55.25
C ASN A 59 8.82 -15.22 -53.80
N GLU A 60 10.14 -15.18 -53.61
CA GLU A 60 10.74 -14.97 -52.28
C GLU A 60 10.46 -13.56 -51.75
N THR A 61 10.61 -12.53 -52.58
CA THR A 61 10.30 -11.14 -52.21
C THR A 61 8.81 -10.93 -51.91
N ALA A 62 7.91 -11.54 -52.71
CA ALA A 62 6.48 -11.48 -52.45
C ALA A 62 6.07 -12.17 -51.13
N LYS A 63 6.76 -13.26 -50.74
CA LYS A 63 6.55 -13.91 -49.44
C LYS A 63 7.04 -13.06 -48.29
N THR A 64 8.25 -12.50 -48.38
CA THR A 64 8.78 -11.63 -47.32
C THR A 64 7.92 -10.39 -47.10
N ASP A 65 7.38 -9.80 -48.18
CA ASP A 65 6.48 -8.63 -48.07
C ASP A 65 5.12 -9.00 -47.44
N GLY A 66 4.58 -10.19 -47.76
CA GLY A 66 3.38 -10.71 -47.12
C GLY A 66 3.58 -10.99 -45.62
N ASP A 67 4.71 -11.59 -45.26
CA ASP A 67 5.06 -11.88 -43.86
C ASP A 67 5.29 -10.59 -43.06
N LEU A 68 5.96 -9.60 -43.66
CA LEU A 68 6.14 -8.26 -43.08
C LEU A 68 4.81 -7.53 -42.87
N SER A 69 3.87 -7.62 -43.81
CA SER A 69 2.55 -7.01 -43.69
C SER A 69 1.71 -7.66 -42.60
N ASN A 70 1.78 -8.99 -42.45
CA ASN A 70 1.06 -9.71 -41.40
C ASN A 70 1.63 -9.37 -40.01
N LEU A 71 2.96 -9.28 -39.88
CA LEU A 71 3.62 -8.89 -38.64
C LEU A 71 3.28 -7.45 -38.23
N ALA A 72 3.16 -6.53 -39.19
CA ALA A 72 2.74 -5.15 -38.94
C ALA A 72 1.30 -5.08 -38.42
N LEU A 73 0.37 -5.82 -39.03
CA LEU A 73 -1.02 -5.92 -38.61
C LEU A 73 -1.18 -6.54 -37.21
N GLU A 74 -0.37 -7.56 -36.90
CA GLU A 74 -0.39 -8.21 -35.58
C GLU A 74 0.16 -7.27 -34.50
N ASN A 75 1.23 -6.52 -34.79
CA ASN A 75 1.77 -5.51 -33.89
C ASN A 75 0.80 -4.35 -33.64
N GLU A 76 0.10 -3.86 -34.66
CA GLU A 76 -0.92 -2.82 -34.49
C GLU A 76 -2.09 -3.28 -33.61
N ARG A 77 -2.53 -4.53 -33.77
CA ARG A 77 -3.57 -5.12 -32.92
C ARG A 77 -3.12 -5.27 -31.48
N ASN A 78 -1.92 -5.82 -31.27
CA ASN A 78 -1.36 -5.98 -29.93
C ASN A 78 -1.19 -4.62 -29.22
N PHE A 79 -0.77 -3.58 -29.95
CA PHE A 79 -0.63 -2.24 -29.39
C PHE A 79 -1.99 -1.61 -29.03
N ALA A 80 -3.00 -1.80 -29.86
CA ALA A 80 -4.36 -1.33 -29.59
C ALA A 80 -4.98 -2.02 -28.36
N ASP A 81 -4.79 -3.33 -28.23
CA ASP A 81 -5.30 -4.12 -27.11
C ASP A 81 -4.59 -3.74 -25.80
N GLU A 82 -3.26 -3.59 -25.82
CA GLU A 82 -2.49 -3.15 -24.66
C GLU A 82 -2.88 -1.73 -24.21
N PHE A 83 -3.12 -0.83 -25.15
CA PHE A 83 -3.57 0.54 -24.86
C PHE A 83 -4.96 0.55 -24.21
N ASN A 84 -5.90 -0.25 -24.72
CA ASN A 84 -7.26 -0.35 -24.17
C ASN A 84 -7.28 -0.96 -22.76
N ILE A 85 -6.44 -1.98 -22.50
CA ILE A 85 -6.31 -2.58 -21.17
C ILE A 85 -5.77 -1.55 -20.17
N ARG A 86 -4.73 -0.81 -20.57
CA ARG A 86 -4.08 0.18 -19.70
C ARG A 86 -4.98 1.40 -19.44
N ASP A 87 -5.71 1.87 -20.45
CA ASP A 87 -6.68 2.97 -20.30
C ASP A 87 -7.87 2.55 -19.41
N GLY A 88 -8.33 1.30 -19.52
CA GLY A 88 -9.32 0.72 -18.60
C GLY A 88 -8.84 0.69 -17.14
N GLN A 89 -7.61 0.25 -16.90
CA GLN A 89 -7.01 0.22 -15.55
C GLN A 89 -6.86 1.63 -14.97
N ILE A 90 -6.39 2.60 -15.76
CA ILE A 90 -6.25 4.00 -15.31
C ILE A 90 -7.61 4.60 -14.93
N LYS A 91 -8.66 4.31 -15.70
CA LYS A 91 -10.03 4.77 -15.39
C LYS A 91 -10.57 4.12 -14.11
N GLU A 92 -10.37 2.81 -13.93
CA GLU A 92 -10.77 2.13 -12.70
C GLU A 92 -10.04 2.68 -11.47
N ASP A 93 -8.72 2.89 -11.56
CA ASP A 93 -7.93 3.44 -10.46
C ASP A 93 -8.31 4.89 -10.14
N ALA A 94 -8.59 5.71 -11.16
CA ALA A 94 -9.10 7.07 -10.97
C ALA A 94 -10.47 7.08 -10.25
N THR A 95 -11.40 6.20 -10.65
CA THR A 95 -12.71 6.10 -10.00
C THR A 95 -12.63 5.59 -8.56
N LYS A 96 -11.74 4.62 -8.28
CA LYS A 96 -11.47 4.14 -6.91
C LYS A 96 -10.88 5.25 -6.05
N PHE A 97 -9.92 6.01 -6.57
CA PHE A 97 -9.30 7.12 -5.87
C PHE A 97 -10.30 8.26 -5.57
N GLU A 98 -11.17 8.59 -6.52
CA GLU A 98 -12.24 9.58 -6.30
C GLU A 98 -13.26 9.10 -5.26
N ALA A 99 -13.64 7.82 -5.30
CA ALA A 99 -14.54 7.24 -4.31
C ALA A 99 -13.93 7.24 -2.90
N GLU A 100 -12.64 6.92 -2.78
CA GLU A 100 -11.90 6.95 -1.52
C GLU A 100 -11.77 8.38 -0.97
N LYS A 101 -11.47 9.36 -1.85
CA LYS A 101 -11.41 10.77 -1.48
C LYS A 101 -12.77 11.30 -1.01
N LEU A 102 -13.86 10.92 -1.69
CA LEU A 102 -15.22 11.31 -1.31
C LEU A 102 -15.64 10.68 0.02
N ALA A 103 -15.28 9.41 0.25
CA ALA A 103 -15.50 8.74 1.52
C ALA A 103 -14.76 9.44 2.67
N HIS A 104 -13.48 9.81 2.45
CA HIS A 104 -12.71 10.56 3.43
C HIS A 104 -13.28 11.95 3.73
N GLU A 105 -13.81 12.66 2.72
CA GLU A 105 -14.45 13.96 2.94
C GLU A 105 -15.78 13.83 3.69
N ALA A 106 -16.57 12.79 3.40
CA ALA A 106 -17.81 12.49 4.12
C ALA A 106 -17.53 12.14 5.60
N ASP A 107 -16.56 11.27 5.85
CA ASP A 107 -16.10 10.91 7.18
C ASP A 107 -15.60 12.14 7.94
N ARG A 108 -14.86 13.04 7.28
CA ARG A 108 -14.37 14.28 7.88
C ARG A 108 -15.51 15.22 8.27
N LYS A 109 -16.54 15.37 7.43
CA LYS A 109 -17.72 16.21 7.75
C LYS A 109 -18.51 15.64 8.93
N ALA A 110 -18.79 14.34 8.90
CA ALA A 110 -19.47 13.64 9.99
C ALA A 110 -18.66 13.76 11.31
N PHE A 111 -17.34 13.60 11.23
CA PHE A 111 -16.43 13.79 12.34
C PHE A 111 -16.56 15.19 12.96
N VAL A 112 -16.46 16.26 12.16
CA VAL A 112 -16.54 17.64 12.65
C VAL A 112 -17.85 17.92 13.38
N GLU A 113 -18.96 17.36 12.91
CA GLU A 113 -20.27 17.54 13.52
C GLU A 113 -20.38 16.82 14.88
N VAL A 114 -19.90 15.58 14.97
CA VAL A 114 -19.86 14.83 16.23
C VAL A 114 -18.89 15.46 17.23
N VAL A 115 -17.72 15.93 16.80
CA VAL A 115 -16.77 16.70 17.63
C VAL A 115 -17.48 17.88 18.28
N LYS A 116 -18.18 18.71 17.49
CA LYS A 116 -18.89 19.90 17.99
C LYS A 116 -19.95 19.52 19.03
N ARG A 117 -20.62 18.39 18.86
CA ARG A 117 -21.63 17.88 19.80
C ARG A 117 -21.01 17.41 21.11
N ILE A 118 -19.91 16.66 21.05
CA ILE A 118 -19.20 16.14 22.24
C ILE A 118 -18.47 17.25 22.99
N ALA A 119 -17.84 18.20 22.29
CA ALA A 119 -17.18 19.34 22.91
C ALA A 119 -18.15 20.17 23.77
N ARG A 120 -19.40 20.36 23.31
CA ARG A 120 -20.46 21.02 24.09
C ARG A 120 -20.83 20.25 25.36
N ILE A 121 -20.79 18.91 25.32
CA ILE A 121 -21.10 18.05 26.47
C ILE A 121 -19.93 18.03 27.47
N LYS A 122 -18.68 17.93 26.99
CA LYS A 122 -17.48 17.86 27.84
C LYS A 122 -17.09 19.21 28.46
N GLN A 123 -17.53 20.35 27.92
CA GLN A 123 -17.27 21.68 28.51
C GLN A 123 -17.96 21.92 29.87
N GLN A 124 -18.89 21.05 30.28
CA GLN A 124 -19.61 21.19 31.55
C GLN A 124 -19.01 20.38 32.71
N VAL A 125 -17.94 19.61 32.48
CA VAL A 125 -17.27 18.82 33.52
C VAL A 125 -15.89 19.41 33.80
N PRO A 126 -15.71 20.18 34.91
CA PRO A 126 -14.39 20.60 35.35
C PRO A 126 -13.54 19.35 35.62
N VAL A 127 -12.26 19.36 35.22
CA VAL A 127 -11.28 18.36 35.68
C VAL A 127 -11.11 18.62 37.17
N LYS A 128 -11.94 17.98 37.99
CA LYS A 128 -11.64 17.84 39.41
C LYS A 128 -10.45 16.88 39.54
N ARG A 129 -9.77 16.97 40.69
CA ARG A 129 -8.75 16.02 41.18
C ARG A 129 -9.05 14.61 40.66
N ALA A 130 -8.03 13.83 40.29
CA ALA A 130 -8.23 12.42 39.95
C ALA A 130 -9.08 11.78 41.06
N ASP A 131 -10.37 11.61 40.81
CA ASP A 131 -11.28 11.04 41.77
C ASP A 131 -10.81 9.60 41.90
N ALA A 132 -10.40 9.20 43.11
CA ALA A 132 -9.93 7.85 43.36
C ALA A 132 -10.94 6.84 42.80
N ASP A 133 -10.46 5.89 42.01
CA ASP A 133 -11.28 4.83 41.43
C ASP A 133 -11.83 3.90 42.52
N GLY A 134 -11.08 3.76 43.60
CA GLY A 134 -11.43 3.00 44.78
C GLY A 134 -10.46 3.28 45.93
N ARG A 135 -10.55 2.47 46.98
CA ARG A 135 -9.71 2.54 48.17
C ARG A 135 -9.31 1.17 48.68
N ILE A 136 -8.19 1.16 49.39
CA ILE A 136 -7.71 -0.03 50.08
C ILE A 136 -8.52 -0.24 51.36
N THR A 137 -9.16 -1.41 51.47
CA THR A 137 -9.99 -1.78 52.62
C THR A 137 -9.22 -2.59 53.66
N TYR A 138 -8.17 -3.30 53.24
CA TYR A 138 -7.29 -4.10 54.09
C TYR A 138 -5.88 -4.15 53.50
N SER A 139 -4.86 -4.17 54.36
CA SER A 139 -3.46 -4.29 53.96
C SER A 139 -2.70 -5.22 54.91
N ASP A 140 -1.97 -6.18 54.35
CA ASP A 140 -0.99 -7.02 55.03
C ASP A 140 0.37 -6.87 54.32
N ASP A 141 1.21 -6.01 54.87
CA ASP A 141 2.53 -5.70 54.32
C ASP A 141 3.49 -6.91 54.33
N ARG A 142 3.37 -7.81 55.32
CA ARG A 142 4.23 -9.00 55.40
C ARG A 142 3.94 -9.98 54.27
N ARG A 143 2.67 -10.14 53.91
CA ARG A 143 2.23 -11.02 52.82
C ARG A 143 2.13 -10.31 51.47
N LYS A 144 2.40 -9.00 51.43
CA LYS A 144 2.19 -8.12 50.26
C LYS A 144 0.80 -8.29 49.65
N SER A 145 -0.19 -8.52 50.52
CA SER A 145 -1.56 -8.85 50.15
C SER A 145 -2.51 -7.76 50.63
N LEU A 146 -3.40 -7.32 49.76
CA LEU A 146 -4.28 -6.18 49.99
C LEU A 146 -5.71 -6.52 49.54
N HIS A 147 -6.70 -5.87 50.14
CA HIS A 147 -8.05 -5.85 49.59
C HIS A 147 -8.43 -4.43 49.18
N ILE A 148 -9.20 -4.31 48.10
CA ILE A 148 -9.75 -3.05 47.60
C ILE A 148 -11.28 -3.12 47.62
N ASP A 149 -11.95 -1.97 47.62
CA ASP A 149 -13.41 -1.82 47.56
C ASP A 149 -14.01 -1.92 46.15
N LEU A 150 -13.28 -2.54 45.22
CA LEU A 150 -13.75 -2.86 43.87
C LEU A 150 -13.90 -4.37 43.71
N GLY A 151 -14.98 -4.81 43.08
CA GLY A 151 -15.29 -6.22 42.85
C GLY A 151 -15.98 -6.50 41.51
N ARG A 152 -16.73 -7.60 41.44
CA ARG A 152 -17.34 -8.07 40.18
C ARG A 152 -18.32 -7.07 39.58
N MET A 153 -19.10 -6.37 40.42
CA MET A 153 -20.12 -5.42 39.96
C MET A 153 -19.49 -4.17 39.34
N ASP A 154 -18.28 -3.82 39.78
CA ASP A 154 -17.52 -2.70 39.21
C ASP A 154 -16.86 -3.07 37.87
N GLY A 155 -16.82 -4.36 37.53
CA GLY A 155 -16.25 -4.85 36.28
C GLY A 155 -14.72 -4.99 36.32
N VAL A 156 -14.12 -5.02 37.51
CA VAL A 156 -12.68 -5.30 37.65
C VAL A 156 -12.37 -6.77 37.40
N LYS A 157 -11.18 -7.05 36.87
CA LYS A 157 -10.72 -8.38 36.46
C LYS A 157 -9.33 -8.69 37.02
N ALA A 158 -9.05 -9.99 37.16
CA ALA A 158 -7.70 -10.44 37.51
C ALA A 158 -6.68 -9.97 36.45
N GLY A 159 -5.49 -9.60 36.92
CA GLY A 159 -4.42 -9.03 36.10
C GLY A 159 -4.50 -7.51 35.92
N GLN A 160 -5.62 -6.86 36.27
CA GLN A 160 -5.70 -5.40 36.21
C GLN A 160 -4.85 -4.74 37.29
N ARG A 161 -4.22 -3.62 36.93
CA ARG A 161 -3.28 -2.90 37.79
C ARG A 161 -3.74 -1.49 38.10
N PHE A 162 -3.37 -1.05 39.28
CA PHE A 162 -3.70 0.27 39.82
C PHE A 162 -2.49 0.87 40.49
N GLU A 163 -2.32 2.18 40.32
CA GLU A 163 -1.42 2.98 41.12
C GLU A 163 -2.07 3.24 42.48
N VAL A 164 -1.27 3.16 43.54
CA VAL A 164 -1.70 3.49 44.90
C VAL A 164 -1.18 4.85 45.26
N TRP A 165 -2.08 5.72 45.70
CA TRP A 165 -1.78 7.11 46.07
C TRP A 165 -2.23 7.39 47.50
N ARG A 166 -1.42 8.15 48.22
CA ARG A 166 -1.79 8.75 49.50
C ARG A 166 -2.03 10.23 49.32
N TYR A 167 -3.29 10.62 49.54
CA TYR A 167 -3.70 12.01 49.57
C TYR A 167 -3.61 12.51 51.00
N ASP A 168 -2.60 13.31 51.29
CA ASP A 168 -2.50 14.02 52.56
C ASP A 168 -2.95 15.46 52.30
N GLY A 169 -4.16 15.83 52.77
CA GLY A 169 -4.97 16.91 52.21
C GLY A 169 -4.34 18.30 52.08
N PHE A 170 -3.16 18.54 52.68
CA PHE A 170 -2.36 19.76 52.57
C PHE A 170 -0.98 19.57 51.92
N GLU A 171 -0.45 18.34 51.87
CA GLU A 171 0.84 18.02 51.24
C GLU A 171 0.66 17.58 49.78
N LYS A 172 1.79 17.32 49.10
CA LYS A 172 1.77 16.75 47.75
C LYS A 172 1.30 15.30 47.82
N ASP A 173 0.38 14.93 46.94
CA ASP A 173 -0.03 13.54 46.75
C ASP A 173 1.20 12.66 46.48
N VAL A 174 1.31 11.55 47.20
CA VAL A 174 2.46 10.64 47.11
C VAL A 174 2.02 9.33 46.47
N MET A 175 2.69 8.95 45.38
CA MET A 175 2.56 7.62 44.78
C MET A 175 3.32 6.62 45.65
N LEU A 176 2.61 5.60 46.17
CA LEU A 176 3.15 4.60 47.08
C LEU A 176 3.63 3.35 46.37
N GLY A 177 3.05 3.03 45.21
CA GLY A 177 3.39 1.82 44.47
C GLY A 177 2.30 1.37 43.51
N VAL A 178 2.45 0.15 43.01
CA VAL A 178 1.53 -0.48 42.04
C VAL A 178 1.02 -1.80 42.60
N ILE A 179 -0.27 -2.03 42.43
CA ILE A 179 -0.95 -3.26 42.83
C ILE A 179 -1.59 -3.95 41.63
N GLU A 180 -1.76 -5.27 41.73
CA GLU A 180 -2.44 -6.08 40.73
C GLU A 180 -3.56 -6.88 41.38
N ILE A 181 -4.71 -6.93 40.73
CA ILE A 181 -5.83 -7.77 41.14
C ILE A 181 -5.49 -9.23 40.86
N VAL A 182 -5.42 -10.04 41.92
CA VAL A 182 -5.22 -11.49 41.82
C VAL A 182 -6.54 -12.19 41.49
N ARG A 183 -7.62 -11.80 42.18
CA ARG A 183 -8.97 -12.32 41.96
C ARG A 183 -10.04 -11.45 42.64
N THR A 184 -11.26 -11.49 42.12
CA THR A 184 -12.43 -10.92 42.80
C THR A 184 -12.93 -11.86 43.89
N LEU A 185 -13.10 -11.35 45.12
CA LEU A 185 -13.60 -12.11 46.27
C LEU A 185 -15.12 -12.03 46.39
N SER A 186 -15.70 -10.86 46.09
CA SER A 186 -17.13 -10.58 46.14
C SER A 186 -17.55 -9.57 45.07
N ASP A 187 -18.80 -9.12 45.12
CA ASP A 187 -19.32 -8.10 44.21
C ASP A 187 -18.64 -6.74 44.37
N TYR A 188 -18.09 -6.43 45.55
CA TYR A 188 -17.48 -5.14 45.91
C TYR A 188 -16.09 -5.28 46.56
N THR A 189 -15.43 -6.43 46.40
CA THR A 189 -14.12 -6.66 47.02
C THR A 189 -13.26 -7.56 46.17
N SER A 190 -11.99 -7.18 46.02
CA SER A 190 -10.98 -7.95 45.31
C SER A 190 -9.72 -8.13 46.13
N LEU A 191 -9.07 -9.28 45.96
CA LEU A 191 -7.76 -9.58 46.50
C LEU A 191 -6.71 -9.09 45.52
N CYS A 192 -5.76 -8.31 46.02
CA CYS A 192 -4.66 -7.73 45.26
C CYS A 192 -3.31 -8.13 45.86
N THR A 193 -2.28 -8.10 45.04
CA THR A 193 -0.87 -8.20 45.47
C THR A 193 -0.16 -6.88 45.17
N VAL A 194 0.80 -6.52 46.02
CA VAL A 194 1.74 -5.42 45.71
C VAL A 194 2.74 -5.91 44.68
N LEU A 195 2.90 -5.16 43.60
CA LEU A 195 3.90 -5.41 42.56
C LEU A 195 5.18 -4.63 42.84
N GLU A 196 5.03 -3.35 43.13
CA GLU A 196 6.11 -2.40 43.30
C GLU A 196 5.74 -1.42 44.42
N LEU A 197 6.74 -1.00 45.20
CA LEU A 197 6.63 0.08 46.18
C LEU A 197 7.59 1.19 45.76
N ALA A 198 7.13 2.43 45.82
CA ALA A 198 7.96 3.60 45.57
C ALA A 198 9.02 3.79 46.68
N ASP A 199 8.66 3.48 47.92
CA ASP A 199 9.55 3.48 49.08
C ASP A 199 9.18 2.34 50.03
N GLU A 200 10.15 1.47 50.33
CA GLU A 200 9.96 0.33 51.24
C GLU A 200 9.62 0.77 52.68
N ASN A 201 10.02 1.98 53.09
CA ASN A 201 9.74 2.50 54.43
C ASN A 201 8.32 3.09 54.55
N THR A 202 7.63 3.28 53.43
CA THR A 202 6.30 3.88 53.39
C THR A 202 5.28 2.84 52.92
N PRO A 203 4.83 1.93 53.81
CA PRO A 203 3.94 0.85 53.42
C PRO A 203 2.55 1.38 53.03
N ILE A 204 1.91 0.61 52.16
CA ILE A 204 0.52 0.77 51.75
C ILE A 204 -0.42 0.42 52.92
N ARG A 205 -1.41 1.27 53.18
CA ARG A 205 -2.33 1.16 54.34
C ARG A 205 -3.78 1.27 53.91
N LYS A 206 -4.67 0.84 54.81
CA LYS A 206 -6.12 1.01 54.64
C LYS A 206 -6.45 2.51 54.47
N GLY A 207 -7.28 2.82 53.49
CA GLY A 207 -7.74 4.18 53.17
C GLY A 207 -6.97 4.86 52.04
N ASP A 208 -5.78 4.37 51.68
CA ASP A 208 -5.04 4.83 50.50
C ASP A 208 -5.91 4.66 49.24
N ALA A 209 -5.79 5.63 48.34
CA ALA A 209 -6.54 5.69 47.10
C ALA A 209 -5.90 4.80 46.04
N ILE A 210 -6.73 4.21 45.18
CA ILE A 210 -6.26 3.54 43.98
C ILE A 210 -6.75 4.30 42.75
N VAL A 211 -5.90 4.36 41.74
CA VAL A 211 -6.16 5.07 40.48
C VAL A 211 -5.68 4.21 39.32
N SER A 212 -6.47 4.16 38.25
CA SER A 212 -6.04 3.60 36.98
C SER A 212 -6.27 4.61 35.87
N ARG A 213 -5.26 4.84 35.03
CA ARG A 213 -5.44 5.67 33.84
C ARG A 213 -6.22 4.96 32.74
N ILE A 214 -6.24 3.62 32.74
CA ILE A 214 -6.87 2.84 31.67
C ILE A 214 -8.20 2.19 32.08
N TRP A 215 -8.66 2.46 33.29
CA TRP A 215 -9.92 1.94 33.81
C TRP A 215 -10.61 3.01 34.68
N HIS A 216 -11.91 3.21 34.49
CA HIS A 216 -12.70 4.07 35.36
C HIS A 216 -14.08 3.47 35.62
N ASN A 217 -14.36 3.14 36.88
CA ASN A 217 -15.69 2.82 37.45
C ASN A 217 -16.68 2.16 36.46
N GLY A 218 -16.36 0.96 35.99
CA GLY A 218 -17.22 0.17 35.09
C GLY A 218 -17.41 0.71 33.67
N ARG A 219 -16.69 1.77 33.26
CA ARG A 219 -16.72 2.32 31.91
C ARG A 219 -15.57 1.75 31.08
N PHE A 220 -15.90 1.24 29.91
CA PHE A 220 -14.91 0.88 28.90
C PHE A 220 -14.32 2.15 28.29
N LEU A 221 -13.05 2.45 28.57
CA LEU A 221 -12.35 3.55 27.94
C LEU A 221 -12.06 3.25 26.47
N SER A 222 -12.22 4.25 25.63
CA SER A 222 -11.81 4.18 24.23
C SER A 222 -10.37 4.69 24.08
N VAL A 223 -9.48 3.79 23.68
CA VAL A 223 -8.06 4.10 23.43
C VAL A 223 -7.75 4.10 21.95
N ALA A 224 -7.16 5.17 21.44
CA ALA A 224 -6.57 5.20 20.10
C ALA A 224 -5.04 5.06 20.18
N LEU A 225 -4.48 4.18 19.36
CA LEU A 225 -3.01 4.07 19.22
C LEU A 225 -2.56 5.01 18.10
N HIS A 226 -1.60 5.89 18.37
CA HIS A 226 -1.15 6.89 17.41
C HIS A 226 0.38 6.98 17.33
N GLY A 227 0.92 7.09 16.12
CA GLY A 227 2.36 7.09 15.86
C GLY A 227 2.90 5.72 15.45
N THR A 228 4.21 5.63 15.34
CA THR A 228 4.92 4.42 14.89
C THR A 228 5.24 3.53 16.08
N TYR A 229 4.87 2.26 15.98
CA TYR A 229 5.08 1.23 17.02
C TYR A 229 6.01 0.13 16.51
N GLU A 230 7.28 0.49 16.33
CA GLU A 230 8.32 -0.43 15.86
C GLU A 230 9.41 -0.56 16.93
N PRO A 231 9.66 -1.78 17.43
CA PRO A 231 10.82 -2.06 18.25
C PRO A 231 12.12 -1.72 17.49
N PRO A 232 13.15 -1.17 18.15
CA PRO A 232 13.32 -1.03 19.60
C PRO A 232 12.85 0.31 20.17
N LYS A 233 12.32 1.23 19.36
CA LYS A 233 11.92 2.58 19.83
C LYS A 233 10.77 2.52 20.84
N VAL A 234 9.91 1.51 20.70
CA VAL A 234 8.84 1.16 21.65
C VAL A 234 8.96 -0.32 22.01
N ALA A 235 8.41 -0.73 23.16
CA ALA A 235 8.53 -2.12 23.61
C ALA A 235 7.67 -3.10 22.80
N TYR A 236 6.48 -2.66 22.38
CA TYR A 236 5.52 -3.50 21.67
C TYR A 236 5.18 -3.00 20.27
N SER A 237 4.91 -3.95 19.37
CA SER A 237 4.26 -3.64 18.10
C SER A 237 2.82 -3.16 18.34
N ARG A 238 2.26 -2.44 17.36
CA ARG A 238 0.86 -1.96 17.42
C ARG A 238 -0.13 -3.10 17.66
N GLU A 239 0.08 -4.23 16.99
CA GLU A 239 -0.76 -5.43 17.11
C GLU A 239 -0.69 -5.99 18.52
N ARG A 240 0.53 -6.19 19.04
CA ARG A 240 0.73 -6.72 20.38
C ARG A 240 0.14 -5.81 21.46
N LEU A 241 0.37 -4.51 21.35
CA LEU A 241 -0.18 -3.54 22.30
C LEU A 241 -1.72 -3.50 22.25
N THR A 242 -2.30 -3.66 21.06
CA THR A 242 -3.75 -3.77 20.87
C THR A 242 -4.32 -4.99 21.61
N GLU A 243 -3.64 -6.15 21.53
CA GLU A 243 -4.05 -7.35 22.25
C GLU A 243 -4.01 -7.14 23.77
N LEU A 244 -2.90 -6.59 24.28
CA LEU A 244 -2.72 -6.34 25.71
C LEU A 244 -3.79 -5.38 26.26
N LEU A 245 -4.09 -4.31 25.53
CA LEU A 245 -5.15 -3.38 25.90
C LEU A 245 -6.54 -4.03 25.89
N LYS A 246 -6.84 -4.87 24.90
CA LYS A 246 -8.10 -5.62 24.87
C LYS A 246 -8.20 -6.59 26.05
N GLN A 247 -7.09 -7.24 26.42
CA GLN A 247 -7.02 -8.12 27.59
C GLN A 247 -7.25 -7.35 28.90
N ALA A 248 -6.71 -6.13 29.01
CA ALA A 248 -6.96 -5.23 30.13
C ALA A 248 -8.42 -4.73 30.22
N GLY A 249 -9.23 -5.00 29.19
CA GLY A 249 -10.63 -4.62 29.12
C GLY A 249 -10.87 -3.25 28.48
N VAL A 250 -9.92 -2.74 27.70
CA VAL A 250 -10.01 -1.44 27.03
C VAL A 250 -10.51 -1.62 25.59
N ARG A 251 -11.30 -0.66 25.09
CA ARG A 251 -11.71 -0.65 23.69
C ARG A 251 -10.68 0.08 22.84
N VAL A 252 -9.92 -0.65 22.04
CA VAL A 252 -8.96 -0.05 21.10
C VAL A 252 -9.67 0.37 19.81
N VAL A 253 -9.49 1.63 19.42
CA VAL A 253 -9.97 2.22 18.16
C VAL A 253 -8.78 2.54 17.25
N GLU A 254 -8.99 2.46 15.95
CA GLU A 254 -7.91 2.59 14.97
C GLU A 254 -7.40 4.03 14.84
N LYS A 255 -8.32 4.99 14.87
CA LYS A 255 -8.06 6.43 14.74
C LYS A 255 -8.68 7.19 15.89
N VAL A 256 -8.10 8.34 16.21
CA VAL A 256 -8.68 9.27 17.19
C VAL A 256 -10.04 9.73 16.68
N GLN A 257 -11.10 9.40 17.41
CA GLN A 257 -12.48 9.71 17.06
C GLN A 257 -13.14 10.53 18.17
N PRO A 258 -14.27 11.19 17.89
CA PRO A 258 -15.02 11.89 18.92
C PRO A 258 -15.55 10.86 19.92
N GLY A 259 -15.15 10.99 21.19
CA GLY A 259 -15.43 9.99 22.22
C GLY A 259 -14.25 9.07 22.53
N THR A 260 -13.12 9.18 21.82
CA THR A 260 -11.85 8.64 22.32
C THR A 260 -11.50 9.32 23.64
N ASP A 261 -11.19 8.51 24.64
CA ASP A 261 -10.86 8.98 25.98
C ASP A 261 -9.35 9.19 26.11
N ILE A 262 -8.56 8.26 25.56
CA ILE A 262 -7.11 8.25 25.68
C ILE A 262 -6.47 8.03 24.32
N VAL A 263 -5.41 8.77 24.04
CA VAL A 263 -4.51 8.52 22.92
C VAL A 263 -3.19 8.03 23.46
N VAL A 264 -2.84 6.79 23.12
CA VAL A 264 -1.53 6.23 23.40
C VAL A 264 -0.60 6.68 22.30
N THR A 265 0.55 7.21 22.68
CA THR A 265 1.49 7.77 21.74
C THR A 265 2.71 6.87 21.58
N GLY A 266 2.93 6.41 20.35
CA GLY A 266 4.17 5.79 19.90
C GLY A 266 5.21 6.84 19.46
N SER A 267 6.16 6.40 18.63
CA SER A 267 7.21 7.30 18.09
C SER A 267 6.69 8.17 16.92
N ASP A 268 7.40 9.26 16.61
CA ASP A 268 7.16 10.14 15.44
C ASP A 268 5.78 10.85 15.37
N LEU A 269 5.20 11.21 16.52
CA LEU A 269 3.88 11.86 16.66
C LEU A 269 3.75 13.22 15.96
N TYR A 270 4.83 13.99 15.92
CA TYR A 270 4.77 15.39 15.50
C TYR A 270 4.49 15.54 14.01
N ASN A 271 4.76 14.53 13.17
CA ASN A 271 4.56 14.66 11.73
C ASN A 271 3.12 14.38 11.26
N ASP A 272 2.24 13.94 12.16
CA ASP A 272 0.86 13.63 11.78
C ASP A 272 -0.07 14.84 11.92
N ASN A 273 -0.50 15.36 10.78
CA ASN A 273 -1.46 16.46 10.68
C ASN A 273 -2.83 16.10 11.28
N TRP A 274 -3.25 14.84 11.24
CA TRP A 274 -4.50 14.39 11.84
C TRP A 274 -4.46 14.53 13.36
N TYR A 275 -3.40 14.04 14.00
CA TYR A 275 -3.24 14.12 15.46
C TYR A 275 -3.23 15.57 15.95
N ARG A 276 -2.52 16.47 15.24
CA ARG A 276 -2.50 17.90 15.58
C ARG A 276 -3.91 18.51 15.52
N GLN A 277 -4.65 18.26 14.45
CA GLN A 277 -6.03 18.73 14.32
C GLN A 277 -6.97 18.13 15.37
N ALA A 278 -6.82 16.84 15.68
CA ALA A 278 -7.60 16.16 16.70
C ALA A 278 -7.31 16.72 18.09
N ARG A 279 -6.06 16.97 18.44
CA ARG A 279 -5.65 17.53 19.73
C ARG A 279 -6.26 18.91 20.00
N ASP A 280 -6.39 19.74 18.96
CA ASP A 280 -6.98 21.07 19.10
C ASP A 280 -8.52 21.05 19.17
N SER A 281 -9.15 20.01 18.61
CA SER A 281 -10.61 19.94 18.44
C SER A 281 -11.31 18.97 19.39
N LEU A 282 -10.60 17.97 19.90
CA LEU A 282 -11.10 16.91 20.77
C LEU A 282 -10.43 16.95 22.14
N ARG A 283 -11.19 16.55 23.16
CA ARG A 283 -10.69 16.41 24.53
C ARG A 283 -10.47 14.93 24.84
N PHE A 284 -9.20 14.54 24.83
CA PHE A 284 -8.68 13.23 25.21
C PHE A 284 -7.42 13.40 26.08
N GLU A 285 -7.12 12.40 26.90
CA GLU A 285 -5.85 12.30 27.61
C GLU A 285 -4.78 11.70 26.69
N THR A 286 -3.52 12.06 26.90
CA THR A 286 -2.39 11.50 26.16
C THR A 286 -1.51 10.72 27.13
N ILE A 287 -1.18 9.48 26.78
CA ILE A 287 -0.29 8.61 27.56
C ILE A 287 0.80 8.04 26.65
N SER A 288 2.04 7.97 27.11
CA SER A 288 3.11 7.31 26.35
C SER A 288 2.96 5.79 26.41
N GLU A 289 3.53 5.08 25.44
CA GLU A 289 3.62 3.61 25.50
C GLU A 289 4.33 3.17 26.80
N GLU A 290 5.41 3.83 27.18
CA GLU A 290 6.17 3.54 28.40
C GLU A 290 5.33 3.66 29.68
N GLU A 291 4.53 4.72 29.82
CA GLU A 291 3.64 4.87 30.99
C GLU A 291 2.52 3.82 30.99
N LEU A 292 2.02 3.46 29.81
CA LEU A 292 0.95 2.49 29.65
C LEU A 292 1.38 1.08 30.08
N ARG A 293 2.65 0.72 29.87
CA ARG A 293 3.24 -0.58 30.21
C ARG A 293 3.02 -0.97 31.67
N LEU A 294 2.99 0.01 32.57
CA LEU A 294 2.65 -0.19 33.98
C LEU A 294 1.37 -1.02 34.15
N TYR A 295 0.39 -0.78 33.28
CA TYR A 295 -0.93 -1.36 33.36
C TYR A 295 -1.13 -2.63 32.53
N VAL A 296 -0.30 -2.84 31.50
CA VAL A 296 -0.55 -3.87 30.47
C VAL A 296 0.57 -4.89 30.30
N ASP A 297 1.76 -4.67 30.88
CA ASP A 297 2.90 -5.57 30.71
C ASP A 297 2.57 -6.99 31.21
N PRO A 298 2.60 -8.02 30.34
CA PRO A 298 2.41 -9.40 30.76
C PRO A 298 3.60 -9.85 31.60
N ARG A 299 3.32 -10.66 32.63
CA ARG A 299 4.34 -11.38 33.40
C ARG A 299 4.71 -12.69 32.72
#